data_AF-A0A4Q3R9W4-F1
#
_entry.id   AF-A0A4Q3R9W4-F1
#
_cell.length_a   1.000
_cell.length_b   1.000
_cell.length_c   1.000
_cell.angle_alpha   90.00
_cell.angle_beta   90.00
_cell.angle_gamma   90.00
#
_symmetry.space_group_name_H-M   'P 1'
#
loop_
_entity.id
_entity.type
_entity.pdbx_description
1 polymer ?
#
loop_
_entity_poly.entity_id
_entity_poly.type
_entity_poly.pdbx_seq_one_letter_code
_entity_poly.pdbx_strand_id
1 'polypeptide(L)'
;ADEGMWLPMLLGKQVYADMVKKGLKLTAEQLYSINKSSIKDAIIIFGGGCTGEIVSNQGLIFTNHHCGYDAIASASSVENNYLKDGFYAANKEQEIPTKLTVQFLDKIIDVTAEVEAGLKGLSWADRTKKLAEVYKSITDKVADADNGKAGRIYSMFKDNQYIMYVYQTYRDIRLVGTPHESVGKFGGDTDNWEWPRHTGDFSVFRVYAAKDGKPAAHSKENVPFKPKHHLPVSIKGVKDGDFAMIFGYPGSTNRYETSYGIQLKNDIENPSLVALRDMRLKNMYAEMIKDPAVKLKLASSYASIANYWKFFDGETKQLQKFNTLGTKQAYEQKFDTWAIGKAEYQNLMKDYARNYAAWTPYAKHRQYLREGILGSPLAAFASSLMGLEAAMVKSGAGADIKKAADAANA
;
A
#
# COMPACT_ATOMS: atom_id res chain seq x y z
N ALA A 1 1.88 -8.34 -23.27
CA ALA A 1 2.31 -8.85 -21.94
C ALA A 1 1.06 -9.41 -21.27
N ASP A 2 1.05 -10.70 -20.93
CA ASP A 2 -0.05 -11.34 -20.19
C ASP A 2 -0.13 -10.88 -18.72
N GLU A 3 0.99 -10.38 -18.16
CA GLU A 3 1.12 -9.92 -16.78
C GLU A 3 1.12 -8.39 -16.67
N GLY A 4 0.34 -7.82 -15.75
CA GLY A 4 0.32 -6.38 -15.51
C GLY A 4 -0.68 -5.96 -14.43
N MET A 5 -0.38 -4.86 -13.74
CA MET A 5 -1.34 -4.16 -12.90
C MET A 5 -1.98 -3.08 -13.77
N TRP A 6 -3.21 -3.34 -14.21
CA TRP A 6 -3.90 -2.50 -15.19
C TRP A 6 -4.73 -1.43 -14.49
N LEU A 7 -4.66 -0.19 -14.98
CA LEU A 7 -5.62 0.83 -14.58
C LEU A 7 -6.98 0.47 -15.19
N PRO A 8 -8.06 0.31 -14.40
CA PRO A 8 -9.35 -0.13 -14.93
C PRO A 8 -9.87 0.74 -16.07
N MET A 9 -9.67 2.06 -15.97
CA MET A 9 -10.05 3.01 -17.03
C MET A 9 -9.18 2.92 -18.30
N LEU A 10 -8.00 2.32 -18.22
CA LEU A 10 -7.05 2.15 -19.33
C LEU A 10 -6.85 0.67 -19.70
N LEU A 11 -7.74 -0.23 -19.29
CA LEU A 11 -7.62 -1.66 -19.58
C LEU A 11 -7.39 -1.92 -21.08
N GLY A 12 -8.01 -1.10 -21.94
CA GLY A 12 -7.82 -1.16 -23.38
C GLY A 12 -8.53 -2.37 -24.02
N LYS A 13 -8.82 -2.25 -25.32
CA LYS A 13 -9.62 -3.27 -26.05
C LYS A 13 -8.94 -4.64 -26.07
N GLN A 14 -7.61 -4.66 -26.28
CA GLN A 14 -6.86 -5.91 -26.40
C GLN A 14 -6.85 -6.70 -25.09
N VAL A 15 -6.47 -6.07 -23.97
CA VAL A 15 -6.41 -6.77 -22.67
C VAL A 15 -7.78 -7.28 -22.25
N TYR A 16 -8.84 -6.47 -22.46
CA TYR A 16 -10.19 -6.92 -22.18
C TYR A 16 -10.60 -8.13 -23.04
N ALA A 17 -10.28 -8.11 -24.34
CA ALA A 17 -10.54 -9.26 -25.22
C ALA A 17 -9.80 -10.52 -24.73
N ASP A 18 -8.56 -10.37 -24.27
CA ASP A 18 -7.77 -11.47 -23.70
C ASP A 18 -8.39 -11.99 -22.39
N MET A 19 -8.91 -11.11 -21.51
CA MET A 19 -9.64 -11.51 -20.30
C MET A 19 -10.90 -12.31 -20.64
N VAL A 20 -11.69 -11.87 -21.62
CA VAL A 20 -12.90 -12.58 -22.08
C VAL A 20 -12.53 -13.94 -22.65
N LYS A 21 -11.48 -14.02 -23.47
CA LYS A 21 -10.95 -15.28 -24.01
C LYS A 21 -10.53 -16.25 -22.90
N LYS A 22 -9.99 -15.72 -21.79
CA LYS A 22 -9.58 -16.49 -20.60
C LYS A 22 -10.74 -16.84 -19.67
N GLY A 23 -11.96 -16.34 -19.91
CA GLY A 23 -13.17 -16.76 -19.19
C GLY A 23 -13.94 -15.64 -18.48
N LEU A 24 -13.49 -14.38 -18.54
CA LEU A 24 -14.24 -13.25 -17.99
C LEU A 24 -15.64 -13.17 -18.61
N LYS A 25 -16.67 -13.06 -17.76
CA LYS A 25 -18.07 -12.89 -18.17
C LYS A 25 -18.62 -11.48 -17.93
N LEU A 26 -17.91 -10.66 -17.16
CA LEU A 26 -18.31 -9.28 -16.87
C LEU A 26 -17.97 -8.37 -18.04
N THR A 27 -18.83 -7.37 -18.29
CA THR A 27 -18.54 -6.30 -19.24
C THR A 27 -17.50 -5.32 -18.69
N ALA A 28 -16.83 -4.58 -19.57
CA ALA A 28 -15.90 -3.53 -19.13
C ALA A 28 -16.57 -2.49 -18.21
N GLU A 29 -17.83 -2.13 -18.47
CA GLU A 29 -18.59 -1.20 -17.62
C GLU A 29 -18.91 -1.79 -16.24
N GLN A 30 -19.11 -3.11 -16.14
CA GLN A 30 -19.27 -3.79 -14.85
C GLN A 30 -17.97 -3.84 -14.05
N LEU A 31 -16.80 -3.82 -14.69
CA LEU A 31 -15.51 -3.72 -14.00
C LEU A 31 -15.27 -2.31 -13.46
N TYR A 32 -15.51 -1.29 -14.28
CA TYR A 32 -15.37 0.11 -13.89
C TYR A 32 -16.36 0.99 -14.68
N SER A 33 -17.18 1.74 -13.96
CA SER A 33 -17.99 2.82 -14.51
C SER A 33 -17.93 4.03 -13.60
N ILE A 34 -17.84 5.23 -14.19
CA ILE A 34 -17.93 6.49 -13.44
C ILE A 34 -19.39 6.79 -13.08
N ASN A 35 -20.31 6.44 -13.97
CA ASN A 35 -21.71 6.86 -13.89
C ASN A 35 -22.65 5.81 -13.28
N LYS A 36 -22.23 4.53 -13.25
CA LYS A 36 -23.02 3.40 -12.76
C LYS A 36 -22.26 2.63 -11.68
N SER A 37 -23.02 1.89 -10.86
CA SER A 37 -22.46 0.90 -9.94
C SER A 37 -21.64 -0.15 -10.71
N SER A 38 -20.44 -0.45 -10.22
CA SER A 38 -19.51 -1.43 -10.80
C SER A 38 -18.70 -2.13 -9.70
N ILE A 39 -17.88 -3.12 -10.06
CA ILE A 39 -17.00 -3.83 -9.11
C ILE A 39 -16.15 -2.86 -8.30
N LYS A 40 -15.71 -1.73 -8.89
CA LYS A 40 -14.94 -0.70 -8.18
C LYS A 40 -15.58 -0.23 -6.87
N ASP A 41 -16.92 -0.21 -6.80
CA ASP A 41 -17.65 0.34 -5.66
C ASP A 41 -17.71 -0.64 -4.47
N ALA A 42 -17.29 -1.89 -4.69
CA ALA A 42 -17.13 -2.89 -3.65
C ALA A 42 -15.66 -3.10 -3.24
N ILE A 43 -14.69 -2.55 -3.96
CA ILE A 43 -13.27 -2.68 -3.63
C ILE A 43 -12.79 -1.40 -2.95
N ILE A 44 -12.21 -1.54 -1.75
CA ILE A 44 -11.85 -0.41 -0.89
C ILE A 44 -10.38 -0.45 -0.50
N ILE A 45 -9.81 0.73 -0.27
CA ILE A 45 -8.57 0.83 0.50
C ILE A 45 -8.97 0.59 1.95
N PHE A 46 -8.42 -0.45 2.55
CA PHE A 46 -8.61 -0.79 3.95
C PHE A 46 -7.44 -0.24 4.77
N GLY A 47 -7.74 0.68 5.68
CA GLY A 47 -6.71 1.42 6.41
C GLY A 47 -5.85 2.27 5.48
N GLY A 48 -4.52 2.15 5.63
CA GLY A 48 -3.53 2.92 4.87
C GLY A 48 -2.80 2.15 3.77
N GLY A 49 -3.00 0.84 3.62
CA GLY A 49 -2.15 0.02 2.75
C GLY A 49 -2.66 -1.35 2.34
N CYS A 50 -3.87 -1.75 2.76
CA CYS A 50 -4.49 -3.02 2.36
C CYS A 50 -5.65 -2.79 1.40
N THR A 51 -6.09 -3.88 0.78
CA THR A 51 -7.38 -3.95 0.07
C THR A 51 -8.40 -4.65 0.96
N GLY A 52 -9.65 -4.20 0.89
CA GLY A 52 -10.78 -4.99 1.38
C GLY A 52 -11.91 -4.98 0.36
N GLU A 53 -12.87 -5.86 0.55
CA GLU A 53 -14.04 -5.98 -0.32
C GLU A 53 -15.35 -5.97 0.46
N ILE A 54 -16.35 -5.26 -0.07
CA ILE A 54 -17.70 -5.23 0.48
C ILE A 54 -18.47 -6.45 0.00
N VAL A 55 -18.96 -7.26 0.94
CA VAL A 55 -19.59 -8.57 0.66
C VAL A 55 -21.04 -8.66 1.12
N SER A 56 -21.64 -7.55 1.56
CA SER A 56 -23.06 -7.50 1.94
C SER A 56 -23.69 -6.14 1.67
N ASN A 57 -25.02 -6.11 1.64
CA ASN A 57 -25.82 -4.88 1.57
C ASN A 57 -25.82 -4.05 2.88
N GLN A 58 -25.10 -4.49 3.92
CA GLN A 58 -24.94 -3.82 5.21
C GLN A 58 -23.46 -3.54 5.53
N GLY A 59 -22.64 -3.32 4.49
CA GLY A 59 -21.28 -2.78 4.64
C GLY A 59 -20.27 -3.73 5.27
N LEU A 60 -20.56 -5.04 5.31
CA LEU A 60 -19.59 -6.05 5.76
C LEU A 60 -18.37 -6.07 4.81
N ILE A 61 -17.18 -6.06 5.38
CA ILE A 61 -15.88 -6.06 4.71
C ILE A 61 -15.19 -7.39 4.99
N PHE A 62 -14.66 -8.03 3.94
CA PHE A 62 -13.60 -9.02 4.07
C PHE A 62 -12.25 -8.39 3.74
N THR A 63 -11.22 -8.76 4.51
CA THR A 63 -9.82 -8.43 4.28
C THR A 63 -8.95 -9.49 4.96
N ASN A 64 -7.63 -9.40 4.87
CA ASN A 64 -6.73 -10.36 5.51
C ASN A 64 -6.66 -10.17 7.03
N HIS A 65 -6.34 -11.23 7.77
CA HIS A 65 -6.07 -11.18 9.21
C HIS A 65 -4.90 -10.23 9.48
N HIS A 66 -3.82 -10.31 8.69
CA HIS A 66 -2.66 -9.43 8.86
C HIS A 66 -2.97 -7.95 8.55
N CYS A 67 -3.97 -7.67 7.71
CA CYS A 67 -4.44 -6.30 7.43
C CYS A 67 -5.24 -5.70 8.60
N GLY A 68 -6.03 -6.52 9.30
CA GLY A 68 -6.74 -6.14 10.52
C GLY A 68 -5.89 -6.21 11.79
N TYR A 69 -4.69 -6.77 11.72
CA TYR A 69 -3.89 -7.19 12.88
C TYR A 69 -3.65 -6.08 13.89
N ASP A 70 -3.31 -4.88 13.43
CA ASP A 70 -3.06 -3.73 14.31
C ASP A 70 -4.33 -3.28 15.06
N ALA A 71 -5.48 -3.30 14.38
CA ALA A 71 -6.77 -2.98 14.98
C ALA A 71 -7.23 -4.06 15.97
N ILE A 72 -6.99 -5.33 15.66
CA ILE A 72 -7.29 -6.47 16.55
C ILE A 72 -6.38 -6.42 17.78
N ALA A 73 -5.08 -6.16 17.60
CA ALA A 73 -4.12 -5.99 18.68
C ALA A 73 -4.51 -4.82 19.59
N SER A 74 -4.87 -3.68 19.00
CA SER A 74 -5.31 -2.48 19.74
C SER A 74 -6.62 -2.69 20.50
N ALA A 75 -7.50 -3.58 20.02
CA ALA A 75 -8.72 -3.96 20.72
C ALA A 75 -8.47 -4.99 21.83
N SER A 76 -7.34 -5.70 21.81
CA SER A 76 -7.03 -6.78 22.74
C SER A 76 -6.49 -6.25 24.07
N SER A 77 -6.74 -6.99 25.15
CA SER A 77 -6.04 -6.86 26.44
C SER A 77 -5.39 -8.19 26.83
N VAL A 78 -4.72 -8.25 27.99
CA VAL A 78 -4.18 -9.50 28.53
C VAL A 78 -5.33 -10.47 28.87
N GLU A 79 -6.44 -9.93 29.37
CA GLU A 79 -7.64 -10.67 29.75
C GLU A 79 -8.50 -11.04 28.54
N ASN A 80 -8.64 -10.14 27.57
CA ASN A 80 -9.41 -10.34 26.35
C ASN A 80 -8.50 -10.26 25.12
N ASN A 81 -7.80 -11.35 24.82
CA ASN A 81 -6.80 -11.37 23.76
C ASN A 81 -7.40 -11.85 22.43
N TYR A 82 -7.99 -10.96 21.66
CA TYR A 82 -8.64 -11.29 20.39
C TYR A 82 -7.67 -11.76 19.30
N LEU A 83 -6.38 -11.41 19.38
CA LEU A 83 -5.37 -12.01 18.52
C LEU A 83 -5.25 -13.50 18.83
N LYS A 84 -5.02 -13.84 20.10
CA LYS A 84 -4.81 -15.22 20.53
C LYS A 84 -6.07 -16.05 20.32
N ASP A 85 -7.21 -15.54 20.77
CA ASP A 85 -8.43 -16.30 21.00
C ASP A 85 -9.50 -16.10 19.89
N GLY A 86 -9.22 -15.23 18.92
CA GLY A 86 -10.22 -14.83 17.92
C GLY A 86 -11.35 -13.99 18.53
N PHE A 87 -12.28 -13.57 17.68
CA PHE A 87 -13.45 -12.79 18.08
C PHE A 87 -14.54 -12.91 17.02
N TYR A 88 -15.80 -13.00 17.43
CA TYR A 88 -16.96 -12.89 16.52
C TYR A 88 -18.12 -12.22 17.26
N ALA A 89 -18.52 -11.04 16.79
CA ALA A 89 -19.66 -10.31 17.35
C ALA A 89 -20.97 -11.06 17.05
N ALA A 90 -21.75 -11.38 18.08
CA ALA A 90 -23.04 -12.07 17.91
C ALA A 90 -24.13 -11.14 17.34
N ASN A 91 -23.96 -9.83 17.50
CA ASN A 91 -24.86 -8.79 17.01
C ASN A 91 -24.06 -7.49 16.75
N LYS A 92 -24.73 -6.48 16.17
CA LYS A 92 -24.10 -5.22 15.74
C LYS A 92 -23.61 -4.38 16.92
N GLU A 93 -24.27 -4.52 18.07
CA GLU A 93 -23.97 -3.81 19.30
C GLU A 93 -22.66 -4.29 19.93
N GLN A 94 -22.25 -5.53 19.62
CA GLN A 94 -20.99 -6.13 20.06
C GLN A 94 -19.82 -5.87 19.11
N GLU A 95 -20.03 -5.30 17.93
CA GLU A 95 -18.94 -4.98 16.99
C GLU A 95 -18.02 -3.90 17.60
N ILE A 96 -16.70 -4.16 17.60
CA ILE A 96 -15.73 -3.34 18.35
C ILE A 96 -15.28 -2.14 17.50
N PRO A 97 -15.46 -0.89 17.96
CA PRO A 97 -14.97 0.29 17.23
C PRO A 97 -13.45 0.31 17.10
N THR A 98 -12.95 0.77 15.95
CA THR A 98 -11.51 0.89 15.68
C THR A 98 -11.13 2.29 15.23
N LYS A 99 -9.82 2.58 15.20
CA LYS A 99 -9.28 3.82 14.62
C LYS A 99 -9.08 3.73 13.09
N LEU A 100 -9.44 2.61 12.48
CA LEU A 100 -9.28 2.41 11.04
C LEU A 100 -10.21 3.33 10.25
N THR A 101 -9.77 3.65 9.04
CA THR A 101 -10.62 4.25 8.02
C THR A 101 -10.66 3.34 6.80
N VAL A 102 -11.70 3.47 5.99
CA VAL A 102 -11.72 2.85 4.66
C VAL A 102 -12.04 3.90 3.62
N GLN A 103 -11.53 3.70 2.40
CA GLN A 103 -11.70 4.65 1.32
C GLN A 103 -12.29 3.98 0.09
N PHE A 104 -13.39 4.51 -0.39
CA PHE A 104 -14.05 4.10 -1.61
C PHE A 104 -13.57 4.95 -2.77
N LEU A 105 -13.25 4.32 -3.90
CA LEU A 105 -12.91 5.04 -5.12
C LEU A 105 -14.17 5.63 -5.77
N ASP A 106 -14.30 6.96 -5.75
CA ASP A 106 -15.41 7.66 -6.39
C ASP A 106 -15.20 7.72 -7.91
N LYS A 107 -14.09 8.32 -8.35
CA LYS A 107 -13.72 8.45 -9.77
C LYS A 107 -12.21 8.59 -9.96
N ILE A 108 -11.78 8.30 -11.19
CA ILE A 108 -10.42 8.50 -11.67
C ILE A 108 -10.44 9.54 -12.80
N ILE A 109 -9.50 10.48 -12.79
CA ILE A 109 -9.39 11.60 -13.73
C ILE A 109 -7.95 11.70 -14.22
N ASP A 110 -7.74 11.80 -15.54
CA ASP A 110 -6.44 12.17 -16.09
C ASP A 110 -6.25 13.68 -15.94
N VAL A 111 -5.24 14.08 -15.17
CA VAL A 111 -4.90 15.48 -14.88
C VAL A 111 -3.55 15.88 -15.49
N THR A 112 -3.04 15.08 -16.43
CA THR A 112 -1.70 15.29 -17.03
C THR A 112 -1.57 16.66 -17.65
N ALA A 113 -2.54 17.08 -18.47
CA ALA A 113 -2.51 18.40 -19.11
C ALA A 113 -2.51 19.55 -18.10
N GLU A 114 -3.22 19.40 -16.99
CA GLU A 114 -3.32 20.42 -15.95
C GLU A 114 -2.03 20.51 -15.12
N VAL A 115 -1.44 19.36 -14.77
CA VAL A 115 -0.15 19.30 -14.10
C VAL A 115 0.94 19.90 -14.98
N GLU A 116 1.04 19.48 -16.25
CA GLU A 116 2.05 19.97 -17.18
C GLU A 116 1.91 21.48 -17.46
N ALA A 117 0.68 22.01 -17.51
CA ALA A 117 0.44 23.44 -17.61
C ALA A 117 1.00 24.21 -16.40
N GLY A 118 0.86 23.67 -15.19
CA GLY A 118 1.39 24.25 -13.95
C GLY A 118 2.92 24.18 -13.80
N LEU A 119 3.58 23.34 -14.60
CA LEU A 119 5.02 23.11 -14.57
C LEU A 119 5.77 23.71 -15.78
N LYS A 120 5.05 24.34 -16.70
CA LYS A 120 5.58 24.81 -17.99
C LYS A 120 6.73 25.81 -17.80
N GLY A 121 7.81 25.60 -18.54
CA GLY A 121 8.98 26.49 -18.56
C GLY A 121 9.92 26.37 -17.36
N LEU A 122 9.66 25.45 -16.43
CA LEU A 122 10.52 25.22 -15.27
C LEU A 122 11.64 24.21 -15.55
N SER A 123 12.79 24.43 -14.91
CA SER A 123 13.86 23.44 -14.82
C SER A 123 13.37 22.18 -14.08
N TRP A 124 13.99 21.01 -14.30
CA TRP A 124 13.57 19.78 -13.60
C TRP A 124 13.63 19.91 -12.07
N ALA A 125 14.65 20.60 -11.55
CA ALA A 125 14.78 20.86 -10.12
C ALA A 125 13.62 21.71 -9.58
N ASP A 126 13.21 22.73 -10.34
CA ASP A 126 12.11 23.61 -9.94
C ASP A 126 10.74 22.95 -10.15
N ARG A 127 10.59 22.10 -11.17
CA ARG A 127 9.41 21.24 -11.33
C ARG A 127 9.18 20.40 -10.09
N THR A 128 10.22 19.71 -9.61
CA THR A 128 10.15 18.85 -8.42
C THR A 128 9.69 19.62 -7.18
N LYS A 129 10.17 20.86 -7.01
CA LYS A 129 9.75 21.73 -5.90
C LYS A 129 8.31 22.24 -6.05
N LYS A 130 7.87 22.53 -7.28
CA LYS A 130 6.55 23.12 -7.57
C LYS A 130 5.42 22.09 -7.62
N LEU A 131 5.73 20.80 -7.83
CA LEU A 131 4.77 19.70 -7.94
C LEU A 131 3.73 19.68 -6.81
N ALA A 132 4.17 19.84 -5.56
CA ALA A 132 3.26 19.78 -4.41
C ALA A 132 2.19 20.88 -4.44
N GLU A 133 2.56 22.09 -4.88
CA GLU A 133 1.63 23.21 -5.04
C GLU A 133 0.65 22.98 -6.19
N VAL A 134 1.17 22.52 -7.34
CA VAL A 134 0.35 22.19 -8.52
C VAL A 134 -0.64 21.08 -8.18
N TYR A 135 -0.19 20.01 -7.51
CA TYR A 135 -1.10 18.96 -7.09
C TYR A 135 -2.18 19.49 -6.16
N LYS A 136 -1.80 20.30 -5.17
CA LYS A 136 -2.76 20.86 -4.23
C LYS A 136 -3.85 21.65 -4.95
N SER A 137 -3.47 22.56 -5.85
CA SER A 137 -4.44 23.40 -6.58
C SER A 137 -5.43 22.60 -7.42
N ILE A 138 -5.01 21.43 -7.94
CA ILE A 138 -5.86 20.51 -8.69
C ILE A 138 -6.76 19.71 -7.72
N THR A 139 -6.18 19.14 -6.66
CA THR A 139 -6.93 18.32 -5.70
C THR A 139 -7.96 19.10 -4.88
N ASP A 140 -7.71 20.39 -4.63
CA ASP A 140 -8.64 21.26 -3.90
C ASP A 140 -9.99 21.41 -4.66
N LYS A 141 -10.00 21.26 -6.00
CA LYS A 141 -11.21 21.36 -6.83
C LYS A 141 -12.22 20.24 -6.57
N VAL A 142 -11.78 19.13 -6.00
CA VAL A 142 -12.62 17.96 -5.69
C VAL A 142 -12.73 17.69 -4.19
N ALA A 143 -12.05 18.49 -3.36
CA ALA A 143 -12.03 18.32 -1.92
C ALA A 143 -13.38 18.74 -1.32
N ASP A 144 -13.91 17.89 -0.45
CA ASP A 144 -15.14 18.14 0.30
C ASP A 144 -14.95 17.45 1.65
N ALA A 145 -14.39 18.20 2.59
CA ALA A 145 -13.97 17.68 3.89
C ALA A 145 -15.17 17.20 4.71
N ASP A 146 -16.30 17.90 4.63
CA ASP A 146 -17.54 17.59 5.35
C ASP A 146 -18.10 16.23 4.93
N ASN A 147 -18.01 15.92 3.64
CA ASN A 147 -18.39 14.60 3.17
C ASN A 147 -17.22 13.62 3.24
N GLY A 148 -15.97 14.02 3.46
CA GLY A 148 -14.81 13.13 3.50
C GLY A 148 -14.23 12.77 2.12
N LYS A 149 -14.45 13.62 1.10
CA LYS A 149 -13.88 13.46 -0.24
C LYS A 149 -12.55 14.17 -0.38
N ALA A 150 -11.59 13.49 -0.98
CA ALA A 150 -10.28 14.06 -1.29
C ALA A 150 -9.71 13.48 -2.59
N GLY A 151 -9.04 14.34 -3.37
CA GLY A 151 -8.24 13.92 -4.52
C GLY A 151 -6.83 13.51 -4.10
N ARG A 152 -6.27 12.49 -4.76
CA ARG A 152 -4.84 12.14 -4.70
C ARG A 152 -4.31 11.98 -6.11
N ILE A 153 -3.27 12.73 -6.44
CA ILE A 153 -2.59 12.65 -7.73
C ILE A 153 -1.40 11.72 -7.60
N TYR A 154 -1.33 10.74 -8.49
CA TYR A 154 -0.19 9.85 -8.62
C TYR A 154 0.44 10.04 -10.00
N SER A 155 1.76 10.09 -9.99
CA SER A 155 2.56 9.94 -11.19
C SER A 155 2.53 8.49 -11.68
N MET A 156 2.27 8.34 -12.97
CA MET A 156 2.28 7.08 -13.69
C MET A 156 3.40 7.12 -14.74
N PHE A 157 3.96 5.95 -15.04
CA PHE A 157 4.98 5.80 -16.09
C PHE A 157 6.20 6.73 -15.90
N LYS A 158 6.68 6.91 -14.66
CA LYS A 158 7.81 7.79 -14.31
C LYS A 158 7.57 9.24 -14.78
N ASP A 159 6.49 9.85 -14.27
CA ASP A 159 6.09 11.25 -14.52
C ASP A 159 5.63 11.57 -15.95
N ASN A 160 5.41 10.56 -16.79
CA ASN A 160 4.86 10.74 -18.14
C ASN A 160 3.33 10.90 -18.17
N GLN A 161 2.63 10.58 -17.07
CA GLN A 161 1.20 10.78 -16.93
C GLN A 161 0.84 11.02 -15.46
N TYR A 162 -0.16 11.87 -15.21
CA TYR A 162 -0.63 12.17 -13.86
C TYR A 162 -2.11 11.84 -13.74
N ILE A 163 -2.44 10.94 -12.82
CA ILE A 163 -3.80 10.45 -12.62
C ILE A 163 -4.27 10.83 -11.23
N MET A 164 -5.39 11.55 -11.16
CA MET A 164 -6.09 11.87 -9.92
C MET A 164 -7.13 10.81 -9.58
N TYR A 165 -7.08 10.29 -8.36
CA TYR A 165 -8.07 9.41 -7.78
C TYR A 165 -8.84 10.20 -6.73
N VAL A 166 -10.16 10.25 -6.87
CA VAL A 166 -11.04 10.87 -5.88
C VAL A 166 -11.58 9.79 -4.97
N TYR A 167 -11.29 9.91 -3.69
CA TYR A 167 -11.68 8.94 -2.67
C TYR A 167 -12.72 9.52 -1.73
N GLN A 168 -13.62 8.66 -1.25
CA GLN A 168 -14.59 8.93 -0.21
C GLN A 168 -14.21 8.14 1.05
N THR A 169 -13.81 8.84 2.13
CA THR A 169 -13.31 8.21 3.36
C THR A 169 -14.39 8.03 4.41
N TYR A 170 -14.58 6.80 4.90
CA TYR A 170 -15.43 6.46 6.06
C TYR A 170 -14.55 6.17 7.29
N ARG A 171 -15.02 6.60 8.47
CA ARG A 171 -14.21 6.66 9.71
C ARG A 171 -14.77 5.86 10.88
N ASP A 172 -15.98 5.31 10.76
CA ASP A 172 -16.53 4.39 11.76
C ASP A 172 -16.46 2.96 11.21
N ILE A 173 -15.34 2.30 11.48
CA ILE A 173 -15.04 0.94 11.02
C ILE A 173 -14.93 0.04 12.25
N ARG A 174 -15.76 -0.99 12.31
CA ARG A 174 -15.87 -1.86 13.48
C ARG A 174 -15.43 -3.27 13.16
N LEU A 175 -14.66 -3.88 14.07
CA LEU A 175 -14.29 -5.29 13.99
C LEU A 175 -15.54 -6.14 14.25
N VAL A 176 -15.82 -7.03 13.30
CA VAL A 176 -16.96 -7.97 13.36
C VAL A 176 -16.48 -9.36 13.72
N GLY A 177 -15.36 -9.78 13.15
CA GLY A 177 -14.76 -11.05 13.54
C GLY A 177 -13.36 -11.29 13.01
N THR A 178 -12.65 -12.18 13.68
CA THR A 178 -11.29 -12.61 13.34
C THR A 178 -11.07 -14.02 13.86
N PRO A 179 -10.41 -14.90 13.11
CA PRO A 179 -10.04 -16.22 13.61
C PRO A 179 -8.99 -16.10 14.72
N HIS A 180 -8.76 -17.19 15.45
CA HIS A 180 -7.56 -17.35 16.29
C HIS A 180 -6.29 -17.09 15.46
N GLU A 181 -5.26 -16.49 16.05
CA GLU A 181 -3.95 -16.26 15.40
C GLU A 181 -3.34 -17.56 14.86
N SER A 182 -3.56 -18.70 15.53
CA SER A 182 -3.10 -20.01 15.06
C SER A 182 -3.68 -20.41 13.71
N VAL A 183 -4.84 -19.86 13.33
CA VAL A 183 -5.48 -20.05 12.02
C VAL A 183 -5.14 -18.88 11.09
N GLY A 184 -5.34 -17.64 11.57
CA GLY A 184 -5.13 -16.40 10.81
C GLY A 184 -3.68 -16.16 10.38
N LYS A 185 -2.73 -16.76 11.10
CA LYS A 185 -1.28 -16.72 10.81
C LYS A 185 -0.63 -18.10 10.98
N PHE A 186 -1.36 -19.17 10.65
CA PHE A 186 -0.81 -20.54 10.65
C PHE A 186 0.50 -20.60 9.86
N GLY A 187 1.51 -21.27 10.43
CA GLY A 187 2.86 -21.39 9.88
C GLY A 187 3.78 -20.18 10.15
N GLY A 188 3.22 -19.07 10.65
CA GLY A 188 4.00 -17.89 11.07
C GLY A 188 4.95 -17.38 10.01
N ASP A 189 6.16 -17.00 10.44
CA ASP A 189 7.19 -16.48 9.53
C ASP A 189 7.80 -17.58 8.65
N THR A 190 7.77 -18.84 9.10
CA THR A 190 8.27 -20.00 8.33
C THR A 190 7.49 -20.20 7.04
N ASP A 191 6.16 -20.06 7.07
CA ASP A 191 5.32 -20.26 5.88
C ASP A 191 5.09 -18.95 5.10
N ASN A 192 5.41 -17.79 5.67
CA ASN A 192 5.23 -16.51 4.97
C ASN A 192 5.97 -16.49 3.62
N TRP A 193 5.41 -15.91 2.56
CA TRP A 193 5.93 -16.01 1.18
C TRP A 193 6.11 -17.41 0.57
N GLU A 194 5.66 -18.49 1.23
CA GLU A 194 5.77 -19.86 0.68
C GLU A 194 4.46 -20.38 0.07
N TRP A 195 4.62 -21.32 -0.87
CA TRP A 195 3.59 -22.23 -1.39
C TRP A 195 4.16 -23.66 -1.39
N PRO A 196 3.44 -24.72 -0.95
CA PRO A 196 2.04 -24.76 -0.49
C PRO A 196 1.73 -23.93 0.75
N ARG A 197 0.46 -23.52 0.93
CA ARG A 197 0.03 -22.70 2.07
C ARG A 197 -1.29 -23.20 2.68
N HIS A 198 -1.39 -23.12 4.01
CA HIS A 198 -2.54 -23.59 4.80
C HIS A 198 -3.08 -22.53 5.79
N THR A 199 -2.83 -21.25 5.54
CA THR A 199 -3.24 -20.14 6.43
C THR A 199 -4.66 -19.66 6.11
N GLY A 200 -5.51 -19.57 7.14
CA GLY A 200 -6.83 -18.94 7.05
C GLY A 200 -6.76 -17.43 7.26
N ASP A 201 -6.01 -16.72 6.40
CA ASP A 201 -5.67 -15.29 6.57
C ASP A 201 -6.85 -14.37 6.21
N PHE A 202 -7.83 -14.26 7.10
CA PHE A 202 -8.97 -13.36 6.94
C PHE A 202 -9.35 -12.66 8.26
N SER A 203 -9.95 -11.48 8.13
CA SER A 203 -10.68 -10.79 9.20
C SER A 203 -11.87 -10.06 8.60
N VAL A 204 -12.86 -9.75 9.45
CA VAL A 204 -14.16 -9.22 9.05
C VAL A 204 -14.43 -7.93 9.79
N PHE A 205 -14.77 -6.89 9.04
CA PHE A 205 -15.11 -5.57 9.56
C PHE A 205 -16.46 -5.11 9.01
N ARG A 206 -16.99 -3.99 9.52
CA ARG A 206 -18.16 -3.32 8.95
C ARG A 206 -17.96 -1.82 8.89
N VAL A 207 -18.37 -1.23 7.76
CA VAL A 207 -18.47 0.22 7.61
C VAL A 207 -19.78 0.72 8.21
N TYR A 208 -19.70 1.75 9.04
CA TYR A 208 -20.84 2.51 9.53
C TYR A 208 -20.85 3.93 8.95
N ALA A 209 -22.05 4.51 8.89
CA ALA A 209 -22.30 5.84 8.37
C ALA A 209 -23.36 6.57 9.21
N ALA A 210 -23.47 7.87 9.03
CA ALA A 210 -24.61 8.62 9.54
C ALA A 210 -25.93 8.11 8.93
N LYS A 211 -27.07 8.49 9.50
CA LYS A 211 -28.41 8.07 9.05
C LYS A 211 -28.72 8.48 7.60
N ASP A 212 -28.08 9.52 7.09
CA ASP A 212 -28.17 9.97 5.70
C ASP A 212 -27.18 9.24 4.75
N GLY A 213 -26.42 8.28 5.28
CA GLY A 213 -25.44 7.48 4.54
C GLY A 213 -24.07 8.14 4.37
N LYS A 214 -23.85 9.34 4.91
CA LYS A 214 -22.56 10.04 4.79
C LYS A 214 -21.51 9.49 5.76
N PRO A 215 -20.21 9.65 5.44
CA PRO A 215 -19.15 9.43 6.41
C PRO A 215 -19.35 10.23 7.68
N ALA A 216 -19.19 9.56 8.82
CA ALA A 216 -19.25 10.17 10.13
C ALA A 216 -18.09 9.65 10.99
N ALA A 217 -17.75 10.41 12.03
CA ALA A 217 -16.96 9.88 13.13
C ALA A 217 -17.78 8.79 13.86
N HIS A 218 -17.11 8.00 14.71
CA HIS A 218 -17.79 6.97 15.49
C HIS A 218 -18.94 7.57 16.33
N SER A 219 -20.11 6.95 16.24
CA SER A 219 -21.27 7.26 17.05
C SER A 219 -22.13 6.02 17.26
N LYS A 220 -22.75 5.89 18.43
CA LYS A 220 -23.74 4.83 18.71
C LYS A 220 -24.97 4.93 17.82
N GLU A 221 -25.26 6.12 17.29
CA GLU A 221 -26.39 6.38 16.39
C GLU A 221 -26.10 6.07 14.91
N ASN A 222 -24.85 5.79 14.57
CA ASN A 222 -24.49 5.41 13.21
C ASN A 222 -25.10 4.06 12.84
N VAL A 223 -25.45 3.92 11.57
CA VAL A 223 -26.09 2.72 11.02
C VAL A 223 -25.14 2.01 10.06
N PRO A 224 -25.32 0.69 9.83
CA PRO A 224 -24.58 -0.04 8.81
C PRO A 224 -24.64 0.65 7.45
N PHE A 225 -23.47 0.86 6.83
CA PHE A 225 -23.38 1.48 5.53
C PHE A 225 -24.08 0.64 4.47
N LYS A 226 -24.92 1.29 3.64
CA LYS A 226 -25.55 0.67 2.48
C LYS A 226 -24.70 0.94 1.24
N PRO A 227 -23.95 -0.05 0.72
CA PRO A 227 -23.02 0.19 -0.38
C PRO A 227 -23.73 0.31 -1.73
N LYS A 228 -23.07 0.97 -2.70
CA LYS A 228 -23.53 1.03 -4.09
C LYS A 228 -23.42 -0.33 -4.81
N HIS A 229 -22.48 -1.16 -4.38
CA HIS A 229 -22.23 -2.51 -4.89
C HIS A 229 -21.71 -3.41 -3.76
N HIS A 230 -21.97 -4.71 -3.83
CA HIS A 230 -21.31 -5.69 -2.97
C HIS A 230 -21.10 -6.99 -3.76
N LEU A 231 -20.03 -7.71 -3.41
CA LEU A 231 -19.65 -8.95 -4.10
C LEU A 231 -20.47 -10.13 -3.54
N PRO A 232 -21.15 -10.92 -4.39
CA PRO A 232 -21.72 -12.18 -3.96
C PRO A 232 -20.60 -13.19 -3.68
N VAL A 233 -20.75 -13.97 -2.61
CA VAL A 233 -19.78 -15.01 -2.24
C VAL A 233 -20.22 -16.35 -2.81
N SER A 234 -19.39 -16.95 -3.66
CA SER A 234 -19.64 -18.27 -4.23
C SER A 234 -19.24 -19.38 -3.25
N ILE A 235 -20.11 -20.37 -3.07
CA ILE A 235 -19.82 -21.59 -2.29
C ILE A 235 -19.59 -22.82 -3.19
N LYS A 236 -19.40 -22.62 -4.50
CA LYS A 236 -19.25 -23.71 -5.48
C LYS A 236 -17.85 -24.32 -5.56
N GLY A 237 -16.88 -23.76 -4.82
CA GLY A 237 -15.46 -24.12 -4.94
C GLY A 237 -14.78 -23.52 -6.18
N VAL A 238 -13.52 -23.89 -6.38
CA VAL A 238 -12.65 -23.50 -7.51
C VAL A 238 -11.94 -24.74 -8.06
N LYS A 239 -11.50 -24.70 -9.31
CA LYS A 239 -10.69 -25.74 -9.94
C LYS A 239 -9.60 -25.16 -10.83
N ASP A 240 -8.61 -25.98 -11.14
CA ASP A 240 -7.53 -25.61 -12.06
C ASP A 240 -8.08 -25.14 -13.41
N GLY A 241 -7.54 -24.02 -13.89
CA GLY A 241 -7.94 -23.39 -15.16
C GLY A 241 -9.13 -22.44 -15.05
N ASP A 242 -9.76 -22.29 -13.88
CA ASP A 242 -10.79 -21.26 -13.68
C ASP A 242 -10.21 -19.84 -13.87
N PHE A 243 -10.99 -18.96 -14.48
CA PHE A 243 -10.63 -17.55 -14.61
C PHE A 243 -10.60 -16.88 -13.22
N ALA A 244 -9.47 -16.27 -12.88
CA ALA A 244 -9.31 -15.45 -11.69
C ALA A 244 -8.97 -14.00 -12.05
N MET A 245 -9.62 -13.05 -11.38
CA MET A 245 -9.32 -11.63 -11.46
C MET A 245 -9.18 -11.06 -10.06
N ILE A 246 -8.06 -10.40 -9.81
CA ILE A 246 -7.79 -9.69 -8.56
C ILE A 246 -7.93 -8.20 -8.84
N PHE A 247 -8.68 -7.51 -7.98
CA PHE A 247 -8.89 -6.07 -8.04
C PHE A 247 -8.50 -5.48 -6.68
N GLY A 248 -7.52 -4.58 -6.65
CA GLY A 248 -7.04 -4.00 -5.40
C GLY A 248 -6.06 -2.87 -5.60
N TYR A 249 -5.37 -2.52 -4.52
CA TYR A 249 -4.49 -1.35 -4.44
C TYR A 249 -3.02 -1.80 -4.23
N PRO A 250 -2.33 -2.24 -5.29
CA PRO A 250 -0.93 -2.61 -5.18
C PRO A 250 -0.09 -1.39 -4.77
N GLY A 251 0.79 -1.57 -3.78
CA GLY A 251 1.57 -0.47 -3.20
C GLY A 251 2.61 0.12 -4.15
N SER A 252 3.59 -0.70 -4.59
CA SER A 252 4.62 -0.24 -5.53
C SER A 252 5.18 -1.40 -6.35
N THR A 253 5.66 -1.08 -7.55
CA THR A 253 6.43 -1.99 -8.40
C THR A 253 7.55 -1.21 -9.08
N ASN A 254 8.58 -1.92 -9.56
CA ASN A 254 9.69 -1.30 -10.29
C ASN A 254 10.02 -2.08 -11.57
N ARG A 255 9.01 -2.31 -12.41
CA ARG A 255 9.11 -3.15 -13.63
C ARG A 255 10.12 -2.64 -14.66
N TYR A 256 10.36 -1.33 -14.68
CA TYR A 256 11.29 -0.65 -15.59
C TYR A 256 12.66 -0.38 -14.96
N GLU A 257 13.01 -1.07 -13.87
CA GLU A 257 14.36 -0.98 -13.31
C GLU A 257 15.41 -1.48 -14.30
N THR A 258 16.58 -0.87 -14.20
CA THR A 258 17.79 -1.18 -14.96
C THR A 258 18.56 -2.35 -14.36
N SER A 259 19.46 -2.95 -15.14
CA SER A 259 20.41 -3.96 -14.67
C SER A 259 21.28 -3.43 -13.53
N TYR A 260 21.68 -2.16 -13.58
CA TYR A 260 22.44 -1.50 -12.51
C TYR A 260 21.67 -1.44 -11.18
N GLY A 261 20.38 -1.12 -11.21
CA GLY A 261 19.54 -1.11 -10.02
C GLY A 261 19.30 -2.50 -9.44
N ILE A 262 19.11 -3.51 -10.30
CA ILE A 262 19.03 -4.91 -9.88
C ILE A 262 20.34 -5.37 -9.23
N GLN A 263 21.48 -5.02 -9.82
CA GLN A 263 22.79 -5.34 -9.28
C GLN A 263 23.00 -4.69 -7.91
N LEU A 264 22.74 -3.39 -7.78
CA LEU A 264 22.84 -2.67 -6.51
C LEU A 264 21.97 -3.30 -5.41
N LYS A 265 20.74 -3.69 -5.76
CA LYS A 265 19.83 -4.39 -4.85
C LYS A 265 20.40 -5.71 -4.38
N ASN A 266 20.84 -6.56 -5.30
CA ASN A 266 21.34 -7.90 -5.00
C ASN A 266 22.65 -7.87 -4.21
N ASP A 267 23.56 -6.96 -4.57
CA ASP A 267 24.93 -6.98 -4.06
C ASP A 267 25.06 -6.20 -2.74
N ILE A 268 24.23 -5.16 -2.54
CA ILE A 268 24.39 -4.23 -1.42
C ILE A 268 23.10 -4.03 -0.63
N GLU A 269 22.01 -3.60 -1.25
CA GLU A 269 20.85 -3.11 -0.49
C GLU A 269 20.13 -4.23 0.26
N ASN A 270 19.69 -5.27 -0.44
CA ASN A 270 18.92 -6.36 0.15
C ASN A 270 19.75 -7.13 1.20
N PRO A 271 21.00 -7.56 0.95
CA PRO A 271 21.80 -8.24 1.96
C PRO A 271 22.02 -7.40 3.22
N SER A 272 22.28 -6.09 3.07
CA SER A 272 22.47 -5.19 4.22
C SER A 272 21.19 -5.05 5.04
N LEU A 273 20.04 -4.87 4.38
CA LEU A 273 18.74 -4.77 5.04
C LEU A 273 18.38 -6.07 5.77
N VAL A 274 18.56 -7.23 5.13
CA VAL A 274 18.25 -8.55 5.70
C VAL A 274 19.09 -8.78 6.96
N ALA A 275 20.39 -8.52 6.91
CA ALA A 275 21.28 -8.69 8.06
C ALA A 275 20.90 -7.79 9.26
N LEU A 276 20.55 -6.53 9.01
CA LEU A 276 20.14 -5.59 10.06
C LEU A 276 18.80 -5.98 10.69
N ARG A 277 17.84 -6.43 9.88
CA ARG A 277 16.53 -6.86 10.36
C ARG A 277 16.57 -8.18 11.10
N ASP A 278 17.39 -9.12 10.67
CA ASP A 278 17.61 -10.40 11.37
C ASP A 278 18.06 -10.16 12.81
N MET A 279 19.07 -9.30 13.00
CA MET A 279 19.54 -8.90 14.32
C MET A 279 18.42 -8.27 15.17
N ARG A 280 17.63 -7.34 14.59
CA ARG A 280 16.53 -6.69 15.31
C ARG A 280 15.45 -7.70 15.71
N LEU A 281 15.02 -8.55 14.79
CA LEU A 281 13.98 -9.57 15.04
C LEU A 281 14.42 -10.55 16.12
N LYS A 282 15.67 -11.01 16.09
CA LYS A 282 16.24 -11.89 17.13
C LYS A 282 16.12 -11.28 18.52
N ASN A 283 16.47 -10.00 18.68
CA ASN A 283 16.39 -9.31 19.97
C ASN A 283 14.95 -9.03 20.40
N MET A 284 14.07 -8.61 19.46
CA MET A 284 12.65 -8.43 19.75
C MET A 284 12.01 -9.74 20.21
N TYR A 285 12.26 -10.84 19.51
CA TYR A 285 11.70 -12.15 19.84
C TYR A 285 12.13 -12.61 21.24
N ALA A 286 13.41 -12.41 21.60
CA ALA A 286 13.92 -12.76 22.93
C ALA A 286 13.18 -12.04 24.06
N GLU A 287 12.69 -10.80 23.85
CA GLU A 287 11.86 -10.10 24.84
C GLU A 287 10.39 -10.54 24.77
N MET A 288 9.86 -10.79 23.58
CA MET A 288 8.47 -11.21 23.39
C MET A 288 8.15 -12.55 24.07
N ILE A 289 9.11 -13.47 24.17
CA ILE A 289 8.89 -14.78 24.83
C ILE A 289 8.90 -14.70 26.36
N LYS A 290 9.39 -13.59 26.95
CA LYS A 290 9.50 -13.43 28.41
C LYS A 290 8.22 -12.92 29.05
N ASP A 291 7.47 -12.08 28.35
CA ASP A 291 6.29 -11.40 28.89
C ASP A 291 5.18 -11.29 27.83
N PRO A 292 3.98 -11.88 28.07
CA PRO A 292 2.82 -11.74 27.19
C PRO A 292 2.41 -10.29 26.90
N ALA A 293 2.58 -9.37 27.85
CA ALA A 293 2.29 -7.95 27.65
C ALA A 293 3.30 -7.31 26.69
N VAL A 294 4.58 -7.69 26.76
CA VAL A 294 5.60 -7.28 25.78
C VAL A 294 5.32 -7.89 24.41
N LYS A 295 4.94 -9.18 24.35
CA LYS A 295 4.51 -9.83 23.10
C LYS A 295 3.40 -9.02 22.44
N LEU A 296 2.35 -8.67 23.18
CA LEU A 296 1.23 -7.90 22.65
C LEU A 296 1.65 -6.52 22.13
N LYS A 297 2.50 -5.80 22.88
CA LYS A 297 3.02 -4.48 22.49
C LYS A 297 3.90 -4.53 21.22
N LEU A 298 4.70 -5.58 21.06
CA LEU A 298 5.64 -5.71 19.95
C LEU A 298 5.07 -6.47 18.74
N ALA A 299 3.92 -7.14 18.88
CA ALA A 299 3.38 -8.05 17.86
C ALA A 299 3.26 -7.42 16.47
N SER A 300 2.64 -6.23 16.39
CA SER A 300 2.42 -5.49 15.13
C SER A 300 3.76 -5.12 14.45
N SER A 301 4.68 -4.51 15.21
CA SER A 301 6.00 -4.11 14.70
C SER A 301 6.84 -5.32 14.29
N TYR A 302 6.89 -6.37 15.12
CA TYR A 302 7.62 -7.59 14.82
C TYR A 302 7.14 -8.22 13.51
N ALA A 303 5.81 -8.39 13.36
CA ALA A 303 5.22 -8.99 12.16
C ALA A 303 5.53 -8.16 10.91
N SER A 304 5.44 -6.83 10.97
CA SER A 304 5.77 -5.93 9.86
C SER A 304 7.25 -6.05 9.44
N ILE A 305 8.16 -6.07 10.42
CA ILE A 305 9.60 -6.20 10.16
C ILE A 305 9.93 -7.58 9.57
N ALA A 306 9.39 -8.65 10.16
CA ALA A 306 9.60 -10.03 9.73
C ALA A 306 9.09 -10.26 8.31
N ASN A 307 7.92 -9.69 7.97
CA ASN A 307 7.32 -9.81 6.65
C ASN A 307 8.27 -9.31 5.54
N TYR A 308 8.79 -8.10 5.71
CA TYR A 308 9.67 -7.51 4.69
C TYR A 308 11.11 -8.01 4.79
N TRP A 309 11.59 -8.45 5.96
CA TRP A 309 12.86 -9.19 6.07
C TRP A 309 12.84 -10.42 5.16
N LYS A 310 11.80 -11.25 5.26
CA LYS A 310 11.66 -12.44 4.41
C LYS A 310 11.42 -12.09 2.94
N PHE A 311 10.65 -11.03 2.66
CA PHE A 311 10.46 -10.53 1.30
C PHE A 311 11.79 -10.20 0.60
N PHE A 312 12.68 -9.44 1.24
CA PHE A 312 13.93 -9.01 0.60
C PHE A 312 14.97 -10.14 0.49
N ASP A 313 14.97 -11.07 1.44
CA ASP A 313 15.73 -12.32 1.31
C ASP A 313 15.24 -13.15 0.10
N GLY A 314 13.92 -13.31 -0.02
CA GLY A 314 13.28 -13.98 -1.15
C GLY A 314 13.50 -13.27 -2.49
N GLU A 315 13.36 -11.94 -2.54
CA GLU A 315 13.53 -11.12 -3.76
C GLU A 315 14.89 -11.39 -4.40
N THR A 316 15.96 -11.34 -3.61
CA THR A 316 17.33 -11.58 -4.09
C THR A 316 17.48 -12.99 -4.67
N LYS A 317 16.96 -14.01 -3.98
CA LYS A 317 16.98 -15.40 -4.43
C LYS A 317 16.24 -15.58 -5.75
N GLN A 318 15.06 -14.96 -5.91
CA GLN A 318 14.29 -15.07 -7.16
C GLN A 318 14.95 -14.31 -8.32
N LEU A 319 15.48 -13.12 -8.08
CA LEU A 319 16.20 -12.33 -9.10
C LEU A 319 17.41 -13.11 -9.65
N GLN A 320 18.12 -13.84 -8.78
CA GLN A 320 19.23 -14.72 -9.16
C GLN A 320 18.73 -15.97 -9.88
N LYS A 321 17.76 -16.70 -9.31
CA LYS A 321 17.20 -17.94 -9.87
C LYS A 321 16.70 -17.77 -11.30
N PHE A 322 16.04 -16.65 -11.59
CA PHE A 322 15.48 -16.37 -12.92
C PHE A 322 16.40 -15.56 -13.83
N ASN A 323 17.68 -15.35 -13.45
CA ASN A 323 18.64 -14.54 -14.21
C ASN A 323 18.04 -13.19 -14.67
N THR A 324 17.34 -12.50 -13.76
CA THR A 324 16.65 -11.25 -14.10
C THR A 324 17.64 -10.17 -14.50
N LEU A 325 18.83 -10.13 -13.87
CA LEU A 325 19.92 -9.23 -14.23
C LEU A 325 20.35 -9.42 -15.69
N GLY A 326 20.69 -10.65 -16.09
CA GLY A 326 21.11 -10.93 -17.46
C GLY A 326 20.01 -10.65 -18.49
N THR A 327 18.76 -10.95 -18.13
CA THR A 327 17.58 -10.64 -18.98
C THR A 327 17.44 -9.12 -19.20
N LYS A 328 17.67 -8.31 -18.16
CA LYS A 328 17.66 -6.84 -18.30
C LYS A 328 18.83 -6.30 -19.11
N GLN A 329 20.04 -6.82 -18.91
CA GLN A 329 21.20 -6.44 -19.72
C GLN A 329 20.95 -6.70 -21.22
N ALA A 330 20.38 -7.86 -21.56
CA ALA A 330 20.03 -8.18 -22.94
C ALA A 330 18.93 -7.25 -23.51
N TYR A 331 17.97 -6.84 -22.69
CA TYR A 331 16.97 -5.84 -23.07
C TYR A 331 17.60 -4.46 -23.31
N GLU A 332 18.51 -4.04 -22.44
CA GLU A 332 19.20 -2.75 -22.51
C GLU A 332 20.12 -2.67 -23.74
N GLN A 333 20.78 -3.74 -24.13
CA GLN A 333 21.55 -3.79 -25.39
C GLN A 333 20.67 -3.56 -26.62
N LYS A 334 19.45 -4.13 -26.63
CA LYS A 334 18.46 -3.88 -27.68
C LYS A 334 17.98 -2.42 -27.65
N PHE A 335 17.79 -1.87 -26.46
CA PHE A 335 17.45 -0.46 -26.28
C PHE A 335 18.55 0.46 -26.81
N ASP A 336 19.81 0.23 -26.46
CA ASP A 336 20.95 1.03 -26.93
C ASP A 336 21.06 1.01 -28.45
N THR A 337 20.86 -0.16 -29.07
CA THR A 337 20.81 -0.29 -30.53
C THR A 337 19.65 0.54 -31.12
N TRP A 338 18.46 0.44 -30.52
CA TRP A 338 17.31 1.24 -30.94
C TRP A 338 17.53 2.74 -30.73
N ALA A 339 18.29 3.14 -29.72
CA ALA A 339 18.53 4.54 -29.35
C ALA A 339 19.54 5.25 -30.27
N ILE A 340 20.28 4.53 -31.12
CA ILE A 340 21.26 5.12 -32.05
C ILE A 340 20.59 6.21 -32.91
N GLY A 341 21.22 7.39 -32.95
CA GLY A 341 20.74 8.56 -33.69
C GLY A 341 19.60 9.32 -33.02
N LYS A 342 19.13 8.88 -31.84
CA LYS A 342 18.09 9.56 -31.05
C LYS A 342 18.76 10.32 -29.91
N ALA A 343 18.95 11.63 -30.10
CA ALA A 343 19.70 12.48 -29.16
C ALA A 343 19.22 12.35 -27.70
N GLU A 344 17.91 12.21 -27.50
CA GLU A 344 17.28 12.07 -26.18
C GLU A 344 17.58 10.75 -25.47
N TYR A 345 17.92 9.68 -26.21
CA TYR A 345 18.03 8.32 -25.65
C TYR A 345 19.41 7.71 -25.77
N GLN A 346 20.20 8.10 -26.77
CA GLN A 346 21.46 7.45 -27.15
C GLN A 346 22.54 7.41 -26.05
N ASN A 347 22.43 8.25 -25.03
CA ASN A 347 23.36 8.31 -23.89
C ASN A 347 22.75 7.81 -22.57
N LEU A 348 21.46 7.43 -22.57
CA LEU A 348 20.73 7.16 -21.33
C LEU A 348 21.36 6.05 -20.49
N MET A 349 21.74 4.92 -21.11
CA MET A 349 22.35 3.81 -20.38
C MET A 349 23.77 4.13 -19.89
N LYS A 350 24.51 4.99 -20.58
CA LYS A 350 25.83 5.49 -20.13
C LYS A 350 25.67 6.41 -18.92
N ASP A 351 24.66 7.28 -18.95
CA ASP A 351 24.35 8.17 -17.83
C ASP A 351 23.89 7.39 -16.60
N TYR A 352 23.04 6.35 -16.78
CA TYR A 352 22.70 5.42 -15.69
C TYR A 352 23.94 4.75 -15.10
N ALA A 353 24.82 4.20 -15.93
CA ALA A 353 26.05 3.55 -15.47
C ALA A 353 26.89 4.50 -14.60
N ARG A 354 27.11 5.74 -15.07
CA ARG A 354 27.85 6.76 -14.33
C ARG A 354 27.19 7.12 -13.00
N ASN A 355 25.86 7.31 -13.00
CA ASN A 355 25.12 7.69 -11.81
C ASN A 355 25.11 6.58 -10.76
N TYR A 356 24.92 5.32 -11.18
CA TYR A 356 25.00 4.17 -10.29
C TYR A 356 26.42 3.97 -9.74
N ALA A 357 27.46 4.15 -10.56
CA ALA A 357 28.85 4.08 -10.08
C ALA A 357 29.14 5.15 -9.01
N ALA A 358 28.64 6.37 -9.19
CA ALA A 358 28.78 7.45 -8.21
C ALA A 358 27.97 7.19 -6.92
N TRP A 359 26.80 6.55 -7.02
CA TRP A 359 25.94 6.26 -5.88
C TRP A 359 26.38 5.05 -5.06
N THR A 360 26.93 4.03 -5.70
CA THR A 360 27.26 2.73 -5.10
C THR A 360 28.07 2.82 -3.79
N PRO A 361 29.11 3.68 -3.65
CA PRO A 361 29.85 3.82 -2.40
C PRO A 361 29.00 4.25 -1.19
N TYR A 362 27.86 4.90 -1.42
CA TYR A 362 26.98 5.42 -0.37
C TYR A 362 25.77 4.51 -0.10
N ALA A 363 25.48 3.56 -0.97
CA ALA A 363 24.28 2.73 -0.89
C ALA A 363 24.20 1.94 0.43
N LYS A 364 25.32 1.36 0.88
CA LYS A 364 25.40 0.64 2.16
C LYS A 364 25.21 1.58 3.36
N HIS A 365 25.83 2.77 3.34
CA HIS A 365 25.65 3.77 4.41
C HIS A 365 24.18 4.15 4.58
N ARG A 366 23.45 4.33 3.47
CA ARG A 366 22.02 4.62 3.52
C ARG A 366 21.22 3.50 4.20
N GLN A 367 21.55 2.23 3.95
CA GLN A 367 20.88 1.10 4.61
C GLN A 367 21.14 1.09 6.11
N TYR A 368 22.38 1.30 6.54
CA TYR A 368 22.70 1.36 7.98
C TYR A 368 22.06 2.56 8.68
N LEU A 369 22.00 3.72 8.03
CA LEU A 369 21.30 4.88 8.58
C LEU A 369 19.80 4.59 8.75
N ARG A 370 19.16 4.01 7.73
CA ARG A 370 17.71 3.76 7.75
C ARG A 370 17.30 2.61 8.66
N GLU A 371 17.97 1.46 8.57
CA GLU A 371 17.57 0.24 9.28
C GLU A 371 18.35 0.05 10.59
N GLY A 372 19.60 0.49 10.65
CA GLY A 372 20.45 0.33 11.84
C GLY A 372 20.24 1.44 12.87
N ILE A 373 20.16 2.71 12.45
CA ILE A 373 19.99 3.86 13.35
C ILE A 373 18.50 4.21 13.47
N LEU A 374 17.88 4.62 12.36
CA LEU A 374 16.48 5.05 12.33
C LEU A 374 15.48 3.89 12.37
N GLY A 375 15.96 2.64 12.39
CA GLY A 375 15.12 1.46 12.59
C GLY A 375 14.63 1.31 14.03
N SER A 376 15.21 2.06 14.98
CA SER A 376 14.70 2.19 16.35
C SER A 376 13.53 3.20 16.39
N PRO A 377 12.35 2.82 16.93
CA PRO A 377 11.23 3.75 17.06
C PRO A 377 11.59 5.03 17.83
N LEU A 378 12.46 4.93 18.85
CA LEU A 378 12.91 6.08 19.62
C LEU A 378 13.79 7.02 18.78
N ALA A 379 14.72 6.48 18.00
CA ALA A 379 15.58 7.28 17.13
C ALA A 379 14.78 7.90 15.98
N ALA A 380 13.82 7.17 15.42
CA ALA A 380 12.90 7.69 14.41
C ALA A 380 12.06 8.85 14.96
N PHE A 381 11.51 8.70 16.17
CA PHE A 381 10.76 9.76 16.84
C PHE A 381 11.66 10.97 17.16
N ALA A 382 12.85 10.76 17.70
CA ALA A 382 13.79 11.87 17.93
C ALA A 382 14.14 12.61 16.61
N SER A 383 14.31 11.88 15.51
CA SER A 383 14.55 12.47 14.19
C SER A 383 13.35 13.26 13.67
N SER A 384 12.11 12.86 13.96
CA SER A 384 10.92 13.60 13.54
C SER A 384 10.80 14.95 14.25
N LEU A 385 11.29 15.06 15.49
CA LEU A 385 11.29 16.29 16.28
C LEU A 385 12.23 17.37 15.75
N MET A 386 13.24 17.04 14.93
CA MET A 386 14.15 18.05 14.36
C MET A 386 13.39 19.08 13.50
N GLY A 387 12.34 18.64 12.79
CA GLY A 387 11.49 19.54 12.01
C GLY A 387 10.65 20.47 12.89
N LEU A 388 10.20 19.97 14.04
CA LEU A 388 9.48 20.75 15.04
C LEU A 388 10.40 21.79 15.68
N GLU A 389 11.61 21.39 16.10
CA GLU A 389 12.62 22.31 16.63
C GLU A 389 12.91 23.45 15.64
N ALA A 390 13.15 23.12 14.36
CA ALA A 390 13.39 24.12 13.32
C ALA A 390 12.21 25.09 13.15
N ALA A 391 10.97 24.60 13.25
CA ALA A 391 9.77 25.44 13.20
C ALA A 391 9.64 26.34 14.44
N MET A 392 9.97 25.82 15.63
CA MET A 392 9.88 26.56 16.89
C MET A 392 10.90 27.70 17.00
N VAL A 393 12.10 27.52 16.43
CA VAL A 393 13.17 28.52 16.45
C VAL A 393 12.94 29.64 15.40
N LYS A 394 12.02 29.44 14.45
CA LYS A 394 11.69 30.43 13.42
C LYS A 394 10.58 31.38 13.89
N SER A 395 10.87 32.69 13.93
CA SER A 395 9.89 33.72 14.31
C SER A 395 8.65 33.72 13.39
N GLY A 396 7.45 33.72 13.98
CA GLY A 396 6.17 33.86 13.26
C GLY A 396 5.54 32.57 12.72
N ALA A 397 6.02 31.39 13.12
CA ALA A 397 5.66 30.11 12.50
C ALA A 397 4.54 29.31 13.21
N GLY A 398 3.56 29.95 13.86
CA GLY A 398 2.57 29.27 14.72
C GLY A 398 1.80 28.10 14.06
N ALA A 399 1.39 28.26 12.80
CA ALA A 399 0.74 27.19 12.03
C ALA A 399 1.71 26.07 11.61
N ASP A 400 2.98 26.41 11.36
CA ASP A 400 4.03 25.45 11.00
C ASP A 400 4.44 24.60 12.22
N ILE A 401 4.41 25.17 13.43
CA ILE A 401 4.67 24.45 14.68
C ILE A 401 3.63 23.35 14.90
N LYS A 402 2.34 23.67 14.78
CA LYS A 402 1.26 22.67 14.94
C LYS A 402 1.40 21.56 13.91
N LYS A 403 1.63 21.91 12.64
CA LYS A 403 1.83 20.95 11.56
C LYS A 403 3.04 20.05 11.81
N ALA A 404 4.16 20.61 12.26
CA ALA A 404 5.37 19.84 12.58
C ALA A 404 5.18 18.93 13.80
N ALA A 405 4.43 19.38 14.81
CA ALA A 405 4.09 18.58 15.99
C ALA A 405 3.16 17.41 15.64
N ASP A 406 2.12 17.66 14.83
CA ASP A 406 1.22 16.62 14.34
C ASP A 406 2.00 15.59 13.49
N ALA A 407 2.93 16.04 12.65
CA ALA A 407 3.78 15.16 11.83
C ALA A 407 4.81 14.36 12.65
N ALA A 408 5.26 14.87 13.80
CA ALA A 408 6.19 14.14 14.67
C ALA A 408 5.50 13.04 15.49
N ASN A 409 4.21 13.21 15.76
CA ASN A 409 3.37 12.28 16.53
C ASN A 409 2.61 11.25 15.67
N ALA A 410 2.58 11.46 14.35
CA ALA A 410 1.99 10.55 13.37
C ALA A 410 2.98 9.44 12.98
#